data_AF-A0A7K0FGE6-F1
#
_entry.id   AF-A0A7K0FGE6-F1
#
_cell.length_a   1.000
_cell.length_b   1.000
_cell.length_c   1.000
_cell.angle_alpha   90.00
_cell.angle_beta   90.00
_cell.angle_gamma   90.00
#
_symmetry.space_group_name_H-M   'P 1'
#
loop_
_entity.id
_entity.type
_entity.pdbx_description
1 polymer ?
#
loop_
_entity_poly.entity_id
_entity_poly.type
_entity_poly.pdbx_seq_one_letter_code
_entity_poly.pdbx_strand_id
1 'polypeptide(L)'
;MMKEENIGALLGIPQEEMAILLGVTRVQWALFLTGRRSLPKDALLKLTEMLIIVKEAETEAPDAAVLKEEQARINKYIEEEIIFNQHKQRLVSDQLEKCRKKYQSAQNAVRIADALMAKGQHTDTSEQELLPLIKSNAQDVLKKNSLLVQEQYTLKLLVLQQEEVVLRQRLL
;
A
#
# COMPACT_ATOMS: atom_id res chain seq x y z
N MET A 1 12.31 -31.08 24.08
CA MET A 1 12.17 -30.21 22.89
C MET A 1 10.72 -29.80 22.59
N MET A 2 9.67 -30.45 23.15
CA MET A 2 8.25 -30.09 22.92
C MET A 2 7.63 -29.06 23.90
N LYS A 3 8.39 -28.49 24.85
CA LYS A 3 7.83 -27.60 25.90
C LYS A 3 8.19 -26.12 25.75
N GLU A 4 9.22 -25.78 24.97
CA GLU A 4 9.68 -24.39 24.77
C GLU A 4 8.67 -23.58 23.97
N GLU A 5 8.03 -24.18 22.96
CA GLU A 5 7.12 -23.48 22.05
C GLU A 5 5.72 -23.22 22.64
N ASN A 6 5.35 -23.83 23.76
CA ASN A 6 3.93 -23.89 24.16
C ASN A 6 3.56 -23.03 25.36
N ILE A 7 4.41 -22.88 26.40
CA ILE A 7 3.99 -22.14 27.62
C ILE A 7 4.40 -20.66 27.58
N GLY A 8 5.65 -20.36 27.19
CA GLY A 8 6.12 -18.97 27.10
C GLY A 8 5.42 -18.19 26.00
N ALA A 9 5.18 -18.83 24.85
CA ALA A 9 4.44 -18.23 23.74
C ALA A 9 2.95 -18.03 24.07
N LEU A 10 2.32 -19.00 24.73
CA LEU A 10 0.92 -18.92 25.15
C LEU A 10 0.67 -17.77 26.14
N LEU A 11 1.60 -17.56 27.08
CA LEU A 11 1.47 -16.50 28.08
C LEU A 11 1.90 -15.13 27.55
N GLY A 12 2.65 -15.06 26.44
CA GLY A 12 3.08 -13.81 25.82
C GLY A 12 4.07 -12.96 26.63
N ILE A 13 4.60 -13.49 27.74
CA ILE A 13 5.49 -12.76 28.67
C ILE A 13 6.96 -13.13 28.40
N PRO A 14 7.86 -12.14 28.25
CA PRO A 14 9.30 -12.37 28.11
C PRO A 14 9.89 -13.22 29.25
N GLN A 15 10.92 -14.02 28.95
CA GLN A 15 11.52 -14.95 29.93
C GLN A 15 12.00 -14.28 31.22
N GLU A 16 12.51 -13.05 31.12
CA GLU A 16 13.03 -12.30 32.26
C GLU A 16 11.90 -11.85 33.19
N GLU A 17 10.84 -11.32 32.60
CA GLU A 17 9.63 -10.89 33.31
C GLU A 17 8.89 -12.08 33.92
N MET A 18 8.82 -13.20 33.19
CA MET A 18 8.20 -14.44 33.69
C MET A 18 8.96 -15.01 34.90
N ALA A 19 10.30 -14.98 34.87
CA ALA A 19 11.11 -15.43 36.00
C ALA A 19 10.87 -14.54 37.24
N ILE A 20 10.83 -13.22 37.06
CA ILE A 20 10.50 -12.26 38.13
C ILE A 20 9.10 -12.54 38.68
N LEU A 21 8.11 -12.69 37.80
CA LEU A 21 6.72 -12.89 38.18
C LEU A 21 6.53 -14.20 38.97
N LEU A 22 7.23 -15.27 38.59
CA LEU A 22 7.21 -16.55 39.29
C LEU A 22 8.11 -16.60 40.53
N GLY A 23 8.90 -15.55 40.80
CA GLY A 23 9.84 -15.51 41.92
C GLY A 23 11.01 -16.50 41.77
N VAL A 24 11.41 -16.83 40.54
CA VAL A 24 12.50 -17.76 40.23
C VAL A 24 13.60 -17.06 39.43
N THR A 25 14.77 -17.68 39.35
CA THR A 25 15.83 -17.17 38.46
C THR A 25 15.51 -17.46 37.00
N ARG A 26 16.00 -16.61 36.09
CA ARG A 26 15.91 -16.83 34.63
C ARG A 26 16.41 -18.22 34.23
N VAL A 27 17.49 -18.69 34.86
CA VAL A 27 18.08 -20.02 34.60
C VAL A 27 17.12 -21.13 35.02
N GLN A 28 16.48 -21.02 36.19
CA GLN A 28 15.48 -22.01 36.64
C GLN A 28 14.27 -22.06 35.71
N TRP A 29 13.81 -20.91 35.23
CA TRP A 29 12.74 -20.83 34.24
C TRP A 29 13.12 -21.52 32.92
N ALA A 30 14.32 -21.24 32.38
CA ALA A 30 14.82 -21.90 31.16
C ALA A 30 14.99 -23.42 31.33
N LEU A 31 15.48 -23.87 32.50
CA LEU A 31 15.59 -25.30 32.81
C LEU A 31 14.21 -25.96 32.95
N PHE A 32 13.20 -25.24 33.42
CA PHE A 32 11.83 -25.73 33.45
C PHE A 32 11.22 -25.87 32.04
N LEU A 33 11.39 -24.85 31.20
CA LEU A 33 10.92 -24.90 29.80
C LEU A 33 11.54 -26.05 29.01
N THR A 34 12.82 -26.34 29.25
CA THR A 34 13.53 -27.48 28.63
C THR A 34 13.19 -28.83 29.27
N GLY A 35 12.41 -28.85 30.35
CA GLY A 35 12.06 -30.06 31.10
C GLY A 35 13.20 -30.64 31.94
N ARG A 36 14.29 -29.89 32.10
CA ARG A 36 15.49 -30.32 32.84
C ARG A 36 15.37 -30.11 34.35
N ARG A 37 14.43 -29.28 34.82
CA ARG A 37 14.20 -29.03 36.24
C ARG A 37 12.73 -28.70 36.51
N SER A 38 12.19 -29.13 37.65
CA SER A 38 10.88 -28.67 38.11
C SER A 38 10.97 -27.26 38.72
N LEU A 39 9.87 -26.52 38.65
CA LEU A 39 9.73 -25.27 39.39
C LEU A 39 9.47 -25.54 40.88
N PRO A 40 9.81 -24.60 41.77
CA PRO A 40 9.30 -24.59 43.13
C PRO A 40 7.78 -24.67 43.16
N LYS A 41 7.23 -25.29 44.21
CA LYS A 41 5.78 -25.52 44.34
C LYS A 41 4.96 -24.24 44.17
N ASP A 42 5.41 -23.16 44.81
CA ASP A 42 4.70 -21.87 44.79
C ASP A 42 4.71 -21.24 43.38
N ALA A 43 5.84 -21.34 42.67
CA ALA A 43 5.95 -20.91 41.27
C ALA A 43 5.09 -21.76 40.33
N LEU A 44 4.97 -23.08 40.59
CA LEU A 44 4.13 -23.97 39.79
C LEU A 44 2.64 -23.68 39.98
N LEU A 45 2.20 -23.38 41.21
CA LEU A 45 0.83 -22.97 41.51
C LEU A 45 0.49 -21.67 40.79
N LYS A 46 1.35 -20.65 40.91
CA LYS A 46 1.18 -19.37 40.24
C LYS A 46 1.13 -19.50 38.72
N LEU A 47 2.00 -20.33 38.12
CA LEU A 47 1.96 -20.61 36.69
C LEU A 47 0.65 -21.28 36.27
N THR A 48 0.12 -22.18 37.10
CA THR A 48 -1.16 -22.87 36.83
C THR A 48 -2.32 -21.89 36.84
N GLU A 49 -2.36 -20.97 37.82
CA GLU A 49 -3.37 -19.90 37.87
C GLU A 49 -3.34 -19.03 36.61
N MET A 50 -2.14 -18.62 36.16
CA MET A 50 -1.99 -17.83 34.94
C MET A 50 -2.49 -18.56 33.69
N LEU A 51 -2.24 -19.87 33.59
CA LEU A 51 -2.72 -20.69 32.47
C LEU A 51 -4.25 -20.85 32.48
N ILE A 52 -4.86 -20.91 33.66
CA ILE A 52 -6.33 -20.93 33.80
C ILE A 52 -6.91 -19.62 33.29
N ILE A 53 -6.35 -18.47 33.69
CA ILE A 53 -6.80 -17.13 33.24
C ILE A 53 -6.76 -17.03 31.72
N VAL A 54 -5.66 -17.45 31.08
CA VAL A 54 -5.55 -17.39 29.61
C VAL A 54 -6.59 -18.29 28.94
N LYS A 55 -6.82 -19.49 29.48
CA LYS A 55 -7.81 -20.43 28.93
C LYS A 55 -9.25 -19.94 29.12
N GLU A 56 -9.55 -19.24 30.21
CA GLU A 56 -10.85 -18.61 30.45
C GLU A 56 -11.04 -17.41 29.52
N ALA A 57 -10.00 -16.60 29.33
CA ALA A 57 -10.00 -15.46 28.40
C ALA A 57 -10.14 -15.89 26.93
N GLU A 58 -9.68 -17.07 26.52
CA GLU A 58 -9.95 -17.62 25.17
C GLU A 58 -11.45 -17.79 24.88
N THR A 59 -12.27 -17.92 25.93
CA THR A 59 -13.74 -18.04 25.80
C THR A 59 -14.48 -16.72 25.96
N GLU A 60 -13.81 -15.67 26.43
CA GLU A 60 -14.37 -14.34 26.58
C GLU A 60 -14.06 -13.50 25.34
N ALA A 61 -15.09 -12.88 24.76
CA ALA A 61 -14.88 -11.93 23.66
C ALA A 61 -14.03 -10.76 24.18
N PRO A 62 -13.13 -10.19 23.36
CA PRO A 62 -12.36 -9.03 23.76
C PRO A 62 -13.28 -7.90 24.22
N ASP A 63 -12.81 -7.07 25.14
CA ASP A 63 -13.59 -5.96 25.68
C ASP A 63 -14.19 -5.12 24.53
N ALA A 64 -15.52 -5.03 24.50
CA ALA A 64 -16.27 -4.34 23.47
C ALA A 64 -15.88 -2.85 23.37
N ALA A 65 -15.34 -2.25 24.43
CA ALA A 65 -14.81 -0.88 24.38
C ALA A 65 -13.51 -0.80 23.57
N VAL A 66 -12.57 -1.73 23.79
CA VAL A 66 -11.29 -1.81 23.07
C VAL A 66 -11.52 -2.10 21.59
N LEU A 67 -12.44 -3.04 21.28
CA LEU A 67 -12.78 -3.35 19.89
C LEU A 67 -13.41 -2.16 19.15
N LYS A 68 -14.24 -1.37 19.83
CA LYS A 68 -14.82 -0.14 19.24
C LYS A 68 -13.77 0.93 18.98
N GLU A 69 -12.82 1.11 19.90
CA GLU A 69 -11.73 2.07 19.70
C GLU A 69 -10.82 1.67 18.53
N GLU A 70 -10.43 0.39 18.46
CA GLU A 70 -9.64 -0.13 17.36
C GLU A 70 -10.38 -0.04 16.02
N GLN A 71 -11.67 -0.36 15.99
CA GLN A 71 -12.49 -0.18 14.78
C GLN A 71 -12.58 1.29 14.36
N ALA A 72 -12.69 2.23 15.31
CA ALA A 72 -12.70 3.65 14.99
C ALA A 72 -11.36 4.12 14.39
N ARG A 73 -10.23 3.60 14.89
CA ARG A 73 -8.89 3.87 14.34
C ARG A 73 -8.76 3.32 12.91
N ILE A 74 -9.22 2.09 12.68
CA ILE A 74 -9.24 1.47 11.35
C ILE A 74 -10.08 2.30 10.37
N ASN A 75 -11.29 2.70 10.77
CA ASN A 75 -12.17 3.49 9.92
C ASN A 75 -11.54 4.83 9.55
N LYS A 76 -10.94 5.54 10.53
CA LYS A 76 -10.25 6.80 10.28
C LYS A 76 -9.09 6.64 9.29
N TYR A 77 -8.29 5.58 9.44
CA TYR A 77 -7.21 5.28 8.49
C TYR A 77 -7.75 5.06 7.06
N ILE A 78 -8.84 4.30 6.92
CA ILE A 78 -9.45 4.03 5.61
C ILE A 78 -10.00 5.32 4.98
N GLU A 79 -10.64 6.20 5.76
CA GLU A 79 -11.12 7.49 5.29
C GLU A 79 -9.98 8.38 4.75
N GLU A 80 -8.85 8.43 5.47
CA GLU A 80 -7.65 9.16 5.03
C GLU A 80 -7.08 8.59 3.72
N GLU A 81 -7.02 7.26 3.58
CA GLU A 81 -6.57 6.61 2.35
C GLU A 81 -7.50 6.86 1.16
N ILE A 82 -8.82 6.93 1.38
CA ILE A 82 -9.77 7.30 0.32
C ILE A 82 -9.48 8.71 -0.19
N ILE A 83 -9.26 9.68 0.70
CA ILE A 83 -8.94 11.07 0.33
C ILE A 83 -7.64 11.11 -0.48
N PHE A 84 -6.62 10.39 -0.02
CA PHE A 84 -5.32 10.33 -0.70
C PHE A 84 -5.43 9.67 -2.09
N ASN A 85 -6.18 8.58 -2.20
CA ASN A 85 -6.43 7.91 -3.47
C ASN A 85 -7.17 8.83 -4.46
N GLN A 86 -8.22 9.54 -4.03
CA GLN A 86 -8.95 10.49 -4.87
C GLN A 86 -8.04 11.61 -5.41
N HIS A 87 -7.14 12.12 -4.56
CA HIS A 87 -6.15 13.10 -4.99
C HIS A 87 -5.22 12.53 -6.07
N LYS A 88 -4.73 11.29 -5.90
CA LYS A 88 -3.93 10.61 -6.94
C LYS A 88 -4.70 10.40 -8.24
N GLN A 89 -5.97 10.00 -8.17
CA GLN A 89 -6.81 9.84 -9.35
C GLN A 89 -6.91 11.14 -10.15
N ARG A 90 -7.17 12.27 -9.46
CA ARG A 90 -7.24 13.60 -10.10
C ARG A 90 -5.91 13.96 -10.79
N LEU A 91 -4.78 13.78 -10.10
CA LEU A 91 -3.47 14.06 -10.67
C LEU A 91 -3.18 13.22 -11.94
N VAL A 92 -3.50 11.93 -11.90
CA VAL A 92 -3.29 11.03 -13.04
C VAL A 92 -4.23 11.37 -14.19
N SER A 93 -5.50 11.69 -13.90
CA SER A 93 -6.48 12.15 -14.89
C SER A 93 -6.02 13.43 -15.59
N ASP A 94 -5.56 14.43 -14.83
CA ASP A 94 -5.05 15.69 -15.37
C ASP A 94 -3.82 15.47 -16.26
N GLN A 95 -2.93 14.56 -15.88
CA GLN A 95 -1.76 14.18 -16.68
C GLN A 95 -2.17 13.48 -17.98
N LEU A 96 -3.14 12.58 -17.93
CA LEU A 96 -3.69 11.91 -19.10
C LEU A 96 -4.31 12.91 -20.07
N GLU A 97 -5.11 13.86 -19.58
CA GLU A 97 -5.70 14.91 -20.42
C GLU A 97 -4.63 15.79 -21.07
N LYS A 98 -3.63 16.22 -20.29
CA LYS A 98 -2.51 17.02 -20.82
C LYS A 98 -1.75 16.26 -21.91
N CYS A 99 -1.52 14.97 -21.70
CA CYS A 99 -0.87 14.09 -22.67
C CYS A 99 -1.71 13.99 -23.96
N ARG A 100 -3.02 13.72 -23.84
CA ARG A 100 -3.96 13.67 -24.98
C ARG A 100 -4.00 14.98 -25.77
N LYS A 101 -4.11 16.13 -25.09
CA LYS A 101 -4.12 17.46 -25.71
C LYS A 101 -2.83 17.73 -26.49
N LYS A 102 -1.67 17.40 -25.91
CA LYS A 102 -0.36 17.54 -26.57
C LYS A 102 -0.23 16.62 -27.78
N TYR A 103 -0.66 15.36 -27.65
CA TYR A 103 -0.65 14.40 -28.75
C TYR A 103 -1.53 14.86 -29.91
N GLN A 104 -2.76 15.29 -29.63
CA GLN A 104 -3.69 15.78 -30.66
C GLN A 104 -3.17 17.04 -31.36
N SER A 105 -2.64 18.00 -30.60
CA SER A 105 -2.03 19.21 -31.15
C SER A 105 -0.85 18.89 -32.07
N ALA A 106 0.04 17.99 -31.65
CA ALA A 106 1.18 17.56 -32.46
C ALA A 106 0.73 16.78 -33.71
N GLN A 107 -0.31 15.95 -33.61
CA GLN A 107 -0.87 15.24 -34.75
C GLN A 107 -1.44 16.23 -35.79
N ASN A 108 -2.12 17.28 -35.33
CA ASN A 108 -2.61 18.35 -36.21
C ASN A 108 -1.46 19.09 -36.89
N ALA A 109 -0.38 19.41 -36.16
CA ALA A 109 0.79 20.07 -36.72
C ALA A 109 1.46 19.22 -37.82
N VAL A 110 1.61 17.91 -37.61
CA VAL A 110 2.12 16.99 -38.66
C VAL A 110 1.20 16.98 -39.88
N ARG A 111 -0.12 16.85 -39.69
CA ARG A 111 -1.09 16.85 -40.80
C ARG A 111 -1.05 18.14 -41.61
N ILE A 112 -0.96 19.29 -40.94
CA ILE A 112 -0.87 20.60 -41.59
C ILE A 112 0.43 20.70 -42.37
N ALA A 113 1.57 20.35 -41.76
CA ALA A 113 2.87 20.39 -42.43
C ALA A 113 2.88 19.48 -43.68
N ASP A 114 2.35 18.27 -43.57
CA ASP A 114 2.25 17.33 -44.70
C ASP A 114 1.34 17.84 -45.81
N ALA A 115 0.18 18.39 -45.48
CA ALA A 115 -0.76 18.93 -46.45
C ALA A 115 -0.22 20.16 -47.18
N LEU A 116 0.50 21.03 -46.47
CA LEU A 116 1.14 22.22 -47.03
C LEU A 116 2.28 21.82 -47.97
N MET A 117 3.20 20.96 -47.53
CA MET A 117 4.28 20.43 -48.36
C MET A 117 3.75 19.74 -49.64
N ALA A 118 2.65 18.98 -49.54
CA ALA A 118 2.04 18.30 -50.68
C ALA A 118 1.36 19.23 -51.69
N LYS A 119 0.84 20.38 -51.24
CA LYS A 119 0.19 21.37 -52.10
C LYS A 119 1.16 22.22 -52.92
N GLY A 120 2.45 22.19 -52.61
CA GLY A 120 3.48 22.92 -53.37
C GLY A 120 3.30 24.44 -53.37
N GLN A 121 2.53 25.01 -52.43
CA GLN A 121 2.23 26.44 -52.35
C GLN A 121 3.34 27.28 -51.68
N HIS A 122 4.52 26.72 -51.45
CA HIS A 122 5.64 27.36 -50.76
C HIS A 122 6.56 28.06 -51.74
N THR A 123 6.24 29.31 -52.04
CA THR A 123 6.99 30.19 -52.94
C THR A 123 8.24 30.80 -52.30
N ASP A 124 8.35 30.83 -50.96
CA ASP A 124 9.50 31.38 -50.23
C ASP A 124 10.42 30.29 -49.65
N THR A 125 11.73 30.46 -49.80
CA THR A 125 12.79 29.54 -49.31
C THR A 125 12.68 29.27 -47.80
N SER A 126 12.20 30.26 -47.04
CA SER A 126 11.97 30.16 -45.59
C SER A 126 10.89 29.14 -45.24
N GLU A 127 9.79 29.07 -46.00
CA GLU A 127 8.70 28.12 -45.74
C GLU A 127 9.13 26.67 -46.02
N GLN A 128 9.99 26.49 -47.03
CA GLN A 128 10.51 25.18 -47.42
C GLN A 128 11.41 24.57 -46.34
N GLU A 129 12.12 25.38 -45.55
CA GLU A 129 12.94 24.94 -44.42
C GLU A 129 12.15 24.81 -43.11
N LEU A 130 11.14 25.67 -42.90
CA LEU A 130 10.34 25.69 -41.67
C LEU A 130 9.39 24.50 -41.54
N LEU A 131 8.76 24.05 -42.63
CA LEU A 131 7.77 22.96 -42.58
C LEU A 131 8.36 21.60 -42.14
N PRO A 132 9.53 21.17 -42.65
CA PRO A 132 10.23 19.99 -42.13
C PRO A 132 10.57 20.11 -40.65
N LEU A 133 11.00 21.29 -40.19
CA LEU A 133 11.33 21.54 -38.78
C LEU A 133 10.10 21.42 -37.88
N ILE A 134 8.98 22.03 -38.28
CA ILE A 134 7.69 21.93 -37.57
C ILE A 134 7.26 20.47 -37.48
N LYS A 135 7.36 19.71 -38.58
CA LYS A 135 7.03 18.29 -38.61
C LYS A 135 7.91 17.48 -37.66
N SER A 136 9.23 17.70 -37.68
CA SER A 136 10.17 16.99 -36.79
C SER A 136 9.85 17.26 -35.32
N ASN A 137 9.68 18.53 -34.95
CA ASN A 137 9.33 18.92 -33.58
C ASN A 137 7.99 18.30 -33.14
N ALA A 138 6.99 18.30 -34.02
CA ALA A 138 5.70 17.68 -33.73
C ALA A 138 5.82 16.16 -33.58
N GLN A 139 6.63 15.48 -34.40
CA GLN A 139 6.91 14.05 -34.25
C GLN A 139 7.58 13.71 -32.92
N ASP A 140 8.49 14.55 -32.43
CA ASP A 140 9.11 14.36 -31.12
C ASP A 140 8.09 14.53 -29.98
N VAL A 141 7.17 15.49 -30.11
CA VAL A 141 6.05 15.64 -29.16
C VAL A 141 5.12 14.42 -29.21
N LEU A 142 4.85 13.85 -30.39
CA LEU A 142 4.05 12.62 -30.54
C LEU A 142 4.72 11.42 -29.86
N LYS A 143 6.04 11.25 -30.02
CA LYS A 143 6.79 10.17 -29.35
C LYS A 143 6.73 10.32 -27.82
N LYS A 144 6.92 11.54 -27.30
CA LYS A 144 6.87 11.85 -25.87
C LYS A 144 5.48 11.67 -25.25
N ASN A 145 4.41 11.88 -26.02
CA ASN A 145 3.01 11.77 -25.57
C ASN A 145 2.28 10.62 -26.28
N SER A 146 3.01 9.56 -26.60
CA SER A 146 2.53 8.45 -27.44
C SER A 146 1.30 7.76 -26.85
N LEU A 147 0.60 7.00 -27.69
CA LEU A 147 -0.54 6.19 -27.26
C LEU A 147 -0.15 5.23 -26.12
N LEU A 148 1.07 4.69 -26.13
CA LEU A 148 1.59 3.86 -25.04
C LEU A 148 1.62 4.62 -23.70
N VAL A 149 2.10 5.86 -23.69
CA VAL A 149 2.15 6.69 -22.48
C VAL A 149 0.73 7.02 -22.00
N GLN A 150 -0.21 7.24 -22.92
CA GLN A 150 -1.61 7.44 -22.58
C GLN A 150 -2.23 6.18 -21.95
N GLU A 151 -1.96 5.00 -22.50
CA GLU A 151 -2.40 3.72 -21.92
C GLU A 151 -1.81 3.47 -20.53
N GLN A 152 -0.54 3.82 -20.31
CA GLN A 152 0.08 3.73 -18.98
C GLN A 152 -0.67 4.56 -17.94
N TYR A 153 -1.07 5.79 -18.29
CA TYR A 153 -1.88 6.64 -17.40
C TYR A 153 -3.30 6.10 -17.23
N THR A 154 -3.93 5.57 -18.29
CA THR A 154 -5.26 4.94 -18.22
C THR A 154 -5.26 3.76 -17.25
N LEU A 155 -4.28 2.85 -17.39
CA LEU A 155 -4.12 1.71 -16.49
C LEU A 155 -3.88 2.15 -15.04
N LYS A 156 -3.02 3.16 -14.84
CA LYS A 156 -2.78 3.72 -13.51
C LYS A 156 -4.05 4.29 -12.88
N LEU A 157 -4.88 4.99 -13.66
CA LEU A 157 -6.15 5.52 -13.20
C LEU A 157 -7.12 4.39 -12.82
N LEU A 158 -7.20 3.34 -13.63
CA LEU A 158 -8.06 2.18 -13.38
C LEU A 158 -7.69 1.45 -12.09
N VAL A 159 -6.40 1.26 -11.83
CA VAL A 159 -5.91 0.66 -10.57
C VAL A 159 -6.33 1.51 -9.37
N LEU A 160 -6.18 2.84 -9.45
CA LEU A 160 -6.57 3.74 -8.37
C LEU A 160 -8.09 3.72 -8.12
N GLN A 161 -8.90 3.66 -9.18
CA GLN A 161 -10.35 3.53 -9.07
C GLN A 161 -10.76 2.22 -8.40
N GLN A 162 -10.10 1.11 -8.75
CA GLN A 162 -10.36 -0.18 -8.12
C GLN A 162 -9.95 -0.20 -6.65
N GLU A 163 -8.84 0.44 -6.30
CA GLU A 163 -8.39 0.62 -4.91
C GLU A 163 -9.44 1.39 -4.10
N GLU A 164 -10.02 2.47 -4.63
CA GLU A 164 -11.10 3.20 -3.95
C GLU A 164 -12.33 2.32 -3.68
N VAL A 165 -12.72 1.46 -4.64
CA VAL A 165 -13.83 0.52 -4.44
C VAL A 165 -13.56 -0.41 -3.27
N VAL A 166 -12.34 -0.97 -3.19
CA VAL A 166 -11.95 -1.86 -2.09
C VAL A 166 -11.92 -1.12 -0.75
N LEU A 167 -11.40 0.11 -0.71
CA LEU A 167 -11.38 0.93 0.51
C LEU A 167 -12.80 1.22 1.00
N ARG A 168 -13.72 1.59 0.11
CA ARG A 168 -15.12 1.85 0.46
C ARG A 168 -15.84 0.61 0.96
N GLN A 169 -15.57 -0.57 0.38
CA GLN A 169 -16.12 -1.83 0.86
C GLN A 169 -15.69 -2.19 2.28
N ARG A 170 -14.52 -1.73 2.72
CA ARG A 170 -14.02 -1.97 4.09
C ARG A 170 -14.63 -1.02 5.14
N LEU A 171 -15.32 0.03 4.72
CA LEU A 171 -16.06 0.93 5.61
C LEU A 171 -17.53 0.53 5.80
N LEU A 172 -18.06 -0.36 4.95
CA LEU A 172 -19.43 -0.90 5.04
C LEU A 172 -19.49 -2.07 6.02
#